data_AF-A0AB39JTX1-F1
#
_entry.id   AF-A0AB39JTX1-F1
#
_cell.length_a   1.000
_cell.length_b   1.000
_cell.length_c   1.000
_cell.angle_alpha   90.00
_cell.angle_beta   90.00
_cell.angle_gamma   90.00
#
_symmetry.space_group_name_H-M   'P 1'
#
loop_
_entity.id
_entity.type
_entity.pdbx_description
1 polymer ?
#
loop_
_entity_poly.entity_id
_entity_poly.type
_entity_poly.pdbx_seq_one_letter_code
_entity_poly.pdbx_strand_id
1 'polypeptide(L)' 'MSLNQAQVDAVEHLLMAFLKRSENAQVVAKVYEDAYASIMGSDGPPGTEEKMASLEYLNQLRLQLK' A
#
# COMPACT_ATOMS: atom_id res chain seq x y z
N MET A 1 21.48 -4.35 6.81
CA MET A 1 20.18 -4.12 6.16
C MET A 1 19.54 -5.49 6.00
N SER A 2 18.46 -5.79 6.71
CA SER A 2 17.86 -7.13 6.71
C SER A 2 17.23 -7.40 5.34
N LEU A 3 17.42 -8.61 4.82
CA LEU A 3 16.90 -9.08 3.52
C LEU A 3 15.41 -8.78 3.31
N ASN A 4 14.64 -8.67 4.40
CA ASN A 4 13.22 -8.35 4.40
C ASN A 4 12.92 -6.92 3.89
N GLN A 5 13.74 -5.92 4.26
CA GLN A 5 13.48 -4.53 3.83
C GLN A 5 13.68 -4.37 2.32
N ALA A 6 14.76 -4.94 1.77
CA ALA A 6 15.02 -4.86 0.33
C ALA A 6 13.92 -5.54 -0.51
N GLN A 7 13.31 -6.61 0.02
CA GLN A 7 12.18 -7.28 -0.64
C GLN A 7 10.91 -6.41 -0.61
N VAL A 8 10.62 -5.79 0.55
CA VAL A 8 9.48 -4.86 0.70
C VAL A 8 9.65 -3.65 -0.21
N ASP A 9 10.83 -3.04 -0.22
CA ASP A 9 11.14 -1.87 -1.07
C ASP A 9 10.98 -2.23 -2.56
N ALA A 10 11.44 -3.40 -3.00
CA ALA A 10 11.28 -3.83 -4.39
C ALA A 10 9.80 -3.96 -4.79
N VAL A 11 8.97 -4.50 -3.90
CA VAL A 11 7.51 -4.64 -4.14
C VAL A 11 6.83 -3.26 -4.14
N GLU A 12 7.21 -2.36 -3.23
CA GLU A 12 6.72 -0.98 -3.20
C GLU A 12 7.02 -0.27 -4.53
N HIS A 13 8.28 -0.31 -4.99
CA HIS A 13 8.69 0.33 -6.22
C HIS A 13 7.94 -0.24 -7.45
N LEU A 14 7.71 -1.56 -7.49
CA LEU A 14 6.93 -2.20 -8.56
C LEU A 14 5.47 -1.71 -8.56
N LEU A 15 4.83 -1.69 -7.38
CA LEU A 15 3.46 -1.21 -7.23
C LEU A 15 3.34 0.25 -7.64
N MET A 16 4.26 1.09 -7.17
CA MET A 16 4.26 2.52 -7.51
C MET A 16 4.47 2.75 -9.00
N ALA A 17 5.35 2.00 -9.67
CA ALA A 17 5.51 2.07 -11.12
C ALA A 17 4.23 1.65 -11.86
N PHE A 18 3.55 0.60 -11.41
CA PHE A 18 2.28 0.15 -11.97
C PHE A 18 1.18 1.21 -11.81
N LEU A 19 1.01 1.75 -10.59
CA LEU A 19 -0.02 2.75 -10.30
C LEU A 19 0.24 4.08 -11.03
N LYS A 20 1.49 4.52 -11.16
CA LYS A 20 1.85 5.73 -11.94
C LYS A 20 1.57 5.58 -13.43
N ARG A 21 1.68 4.36 -13.97
CA ARG A 21 1.38 4.08 -15.38
C ARG A 21 -0.12 3.90 -15.64
N SER A 22 -0.92 3.66 -14.60
CA SER A 22 -2.37 3.51 -14.72
C SER A 22 -3.00 4.87 -15.04
N GLU A 23 -3.38 5.08 -16.31
CA GLU A 23 -4.10 6.29 -16.75
C GLU A 23 -5.53 6.37 -16.21
N ASN A 24 -6.05 5.27 -15.62
CA ASN A 24 -7.39 5.22 -15.07
C ASN A 24 -7.40 5.50 -13.57
N ALA A 25 -7.78 6.74 -13.21
CA ALA A 25 -7.88 7.19 -11.82
C ALA A 25 -8.89 6.38 -10.98
N GLN A 26 -9.94 5.82 -11.60
CA GLN A 26 -10.93 5.00 -10.90
C GLN A 26 -10.37 3.64 -10.51
N VAL A 27 -9.52 3.04 -11.36
CA VAL A 27 -8.81 1.80 -11.05
C VAL A 27 -7.84 2.03 -9.89
N VAL A 28 -7.07 3.12 -9.93
CA VAL A 28 -6.15 3.48 -8.84
C VAL A 28 -6.92 3.67 -7.53
N ALA A 29 -8.04 4.42 -7.54
CA ALA A 29 -8.87 4.62 -6.36
C ALA A 29 -9.38 3.31 -5.76
N LYS A 30 -9.86 2.38 -6.61
CA LYS A 30 -10.35 1.07 -6.17
C LYS A 30 -9.25 0.20 -5.54
N VAL A 31 -8.05 0.21 -6.12
CA VAL A 31 -6.89 -0.51 -5.54
C VAL A 31 -6.57 -0.01 -4.12
N TYR A 32 -6.68 1.30 -3.87
CA TYR A 32 -6.50 1.84 -2.52
C TYR A 32 -7.62 1.44 -1.56
N GLU A 33 -8.87 1.42 -2.02
CA GLU A 33 -10.02 0.97 -1.21
C GLU A 33 -9.89 -0.51 -0.82
N ASP A 34 -9.51 -1.35 -1.78
CA ASP A 34 -9.30 -2.79 -1.55
C ASP A 34 -8.14 -3.02 -0.57
N ALA A 35 -7.03 -2.27 -0.70
CA ALA A 35 -5.90 -2.34 0.24
C ALA A 35 -6.29 -1.90 1.65
N TYR A 36 -7.07 -0.81 1.78
CA TYR A 36 -7.60 -0.35 3.06
C TYR A 36 -8.48 -1.41 3.73
N ALA A 37 -9.40 -2.00 2.97
CA ALA A 37 -10.30 -3.04 3.46
C ALA A 37 -9.53 -4.29 3.91
N SER A 38 -8.49 -4.69 3.18
CA SER A 38 -7.61 -5.81 3.55
C SER A 38 -6.88 -5.55 4.87
N ILE A 39 -6.27 -4.37 5.04
CA ILE A 39 -5.57 -3.99 6.29
C ILE A 39 -6.53 -4.00 7.50
N MET A 40 -7.73 -3.45 7.32
CA MET A 40 -8.71 -3.38 8.41
C MET A 40 -9.39 -4.72 8.68
N GLY A 41 -9.44 -5.60 7.69
CA GLY A 41 -10.07 -6.92 7.74
C GLY A 41 -9.28 -7.97 8.51
N SER A 42 -9.63 -9.23 8.24
CA SER A 42 -8.99 -10.42 8.83
C SER A 42 -7.62 -10.72 8.26
N ASP A 43 -7.34 -10.27 7.04
CA ASP A 43 -6.09 -10.54 6.31
C ASP A 43 -4.99 -9.52 6.65
N GLY A 44 -5.36 -8.47 7.39
CA GLY A 44 -4.45 -7.42 7.81
C GLY A 44 -3.59 -7.81 9.02
N PRO A 45 -2.69 -6.91 9.44
CA PRO A 45 -1.84 -7.13 10.60
C PRO A 45 -2.65 -7.42 11.87
N PRO A 46 -2.16 -8.29 12.76
CA PRO A 46 -2.75 -8.45 14.08
C PRO A 46 -2.48 -7.19 14.90
N GLY A 47 -3.48 -6.74 15.67
CA GLY A 47 -3.33 -5.59 16.56
C GLY A 47 -3.74 -4.26 15.93
N THR A 48 -4.28 -3.36 16.77
CA THR A 48 -4.78 -2.05 16.31
C THR A 48 -3.63 -1.14 15.91
N GLU A 49 -2.49 -1.21 16.59
CA GLU A 49 -1.34 -0.34 16.33
C GLU A 49 -0.70 -0.65 14.98
N GLU A 50 -0.52 -1.93 14.67
CA GLU A 50 0.05 -2.43 13.42
C GLU A 50 -0.86 -2.12 12.22
N LYS A 51 -2.19 -2.22 12.42
CA LYS A 51 -3.19 -1.78 11.42
C LYS A 51 -3.06 -0.28 11.15
N MET A 52 -2.97 0.53 12.20
CA MET A 52 -2.84 1.99 12.05
C MET A 52 -1.53 2.37 11.37
N ALA A 53 -0.41 1.74 11.71
CA ALA A 53 0.88 1.96 11.05
C ALA A 53 0.82 1.59 9.56
N SER A 54 0.15 0.48 9.22
CA SER A 54 -0.03 0.06 7.83
C SER A 54 -0.92 1.04 7.05
N LEU A 55 -1.96 1.58 7.68
CA LEU A 55 -2.81 2.62 7.08
C LEU A 55 -2.06 3.93 6.86
N GLU A 56 -1.24 4.35 7.82
CA GLU A 56 -0.43 5.57 7.69
C GLU A 56 0.52 5.46 6.50
N TYR A 57 1.20 4.33 6.37
CA TYR A 57 2.09 4.08 5.25
C TYR A 57 1.34 3.99 3.90
N LEU A 58 0.18 3.33 3.85
CA LEU A 58 -0.67 3.31 2.66
C LEU A 58 -1.07 4.73 2.20
N ASN A 59 -1.37 5.63 3.14
CA ASN A 59 -1.65 7.03 2.84
C ASN A 59 -0.43 7.78 2.31
N GLN A 60 0.77 7.50 2.81
CA GLN A 60 2.00 8.08 2.28
C GLN A 60 2.23 7.66 0.82
N LEU A 61 2.02 6.38 0.49
CA LEU A 61 2.11 5.90 -0.90
C LEU A 61 1.12 6.64 -1.83
N ARG A 62 -0.10 6.87 -1.35
CA ARG A 62 -1.12 7.61 -2.12
C ARG A 62 -0.71 9.04 -2.43
N LEU A 63 -0.01 9.70 -1.51
CA LEU A 63 0.49 11.07 -1.73
C LEU A 63 1.59 11.13 -2.78
N GLN A 64 2.42 10.08 -2.91
CA GLN A 64 3.49 9.99 -3.91
C GLN A 64 3.01 9.73 -5.35
N LEU A 65 1.71 9.46 -5.53
CA LEU A 65 1.08 9.30 -6.84
C LEU A 65 0.51 10.60 -7.42
N LYS A 66 0.49 11.70 -6.65
CA LYS A 66 0.15 13.03 -7.15
C LYS A 66 1.34 13.69 -7.83
#